data_AF-F9DLH9-F1
#
_entry.id   AF-F9DLH9-F1
#
_cell.length_a   1.000
_cell.length_b   1.000
_cell.length_c   1.000
_cell.angle_alpha   90.00
_cell.angle_beta   90.00
_cell.angle_gamma   90.00
#
_symmetry.space_group_name_H-M   'P 1'
#
loop_
_entity.id
_entity.type
_entity.pdbx_description
1 polymer ?
#
loop_
_entity_poly.entity_id
_entity_poly.type
_entity_poly.pdbx_seq_one_letter_code
_entity_poly.pdbx_strand_id
1 'polypeptide(L)'
;MKQIEAKDFLFYYNPNIEELIISSGLKFIKRNNDEFKVDLNPNGESELATVDFVNLDTNKKHLICSIGDKSVPATINTYFHINMLGFKVVMDKWKNIKSNNDLDKIDLFFTGNKFEHLYISKVKNYNVIDSIRIFNEEVQYFVVKNKPQFIKEVIREISLCDDCIKIDTESNSFNYKLDVNNNVLSFLHSAFKLIELPK
;
A
#
# COMPACT_ATOMS: atom_id res chain seq x y z
N MET A 1 -27.70 -5.78 4.01
CA MET A 1 -26.37 -5.97 3.41
C MET A 1 -25.87 -4.63 2.92
N LYS A 2 -24.74 -4.14 3.44
CA LYS A 2 -24.16 -2.85 3.06
C LYS A 2 -23.41 -3.01 1.73
N GLN A 3 -23.66 -2.12 0.77
CA GLN A 3 -22.91 -2.06 -0.49
C GLN A 3 -21.92 -0.91 -0.42
N ILE A 4 -20.65 -1.17 -0.74
CA ILE A 4 -19.56 -0.19 -0.68
C ILE A 4 -18.83 -0.24 -2.02
N GLU A 5 -18.46 0.92 -2.54
CA GLU A 5 -17.63 1.02 -3.73
C GLU A 5 -16.21 1.44 -3.34
N ALA A 6 -15.23 0.63 -3.70
CA ALA A 6 -13.82 0.92 -3.51
C ALA A 6 -13.24 1.55 -4.79
N LYS A 7 -13.01 2.86 -4.71
CA LYS A 7 -12.32 3.64 -5.75
C LYS A 7 -10.86 3.83 -5.40
N ASP A 8 -10.60 4.45 -4.26
CA ASP A 8 -9.26 4.79 -3.81
C ASP A 8 -8.63 3.62 -3.07
N PHE A 9 -7.32 3.51 -3.18
CA PHE A 9 -6.54 2.45 -2.57
C PHE A 9 -5.33 2.98 -1.81
N LEU A 10 -5.18 2.57 -0.55
CA LEU A 10 -3.98 2.81 0.26
C LEU A 10 -3.40 1.48 0.70
N PHE A 11 -2.09 1.30 0.48
CA PHE A 11 -1.27 0.33 1.16
C PHE A 11 -0.26 1.06 2.03
N TYR A 12 -0.40 0.91 3.34
CA TYR A 12 0.54 1.48 4.29
C TYR A 12 1.12 0.37 5.16
N TYR A 13 2.44 0.29 5.20
CA TYR A 13 3.19 -0.72 5.95
C TYR A 13 4.23 -0.01 6.81
N ASN A 14 4.19 -0.22 8.12
CA ASN A 14 5.14 0.33 9.06
C ASN A 14 5.63 -0.75 10.04
N PRO A 15 6.82 -1.33 9.79
CA PRO A 15 7.36 -2.41 10.62
C PRO A 15 7.75 -1.94 12.02
N ASN A 16 8.10 -0.65 12.19
CA ASN A 16 8.55 -0.11 13.48
C ASN A 16 7.44 -0.11 14.54
N ILE A 17 6.18 -0.08 14.11
CA ILE A 17 4.99 -0.12 14.97
C ILE A 17 4.10 -1.34 14.66
N GLU A 18 4.64 -2.32 13.93
CA GLU A 18 3.95 -3.55 13.51
C GLU A 18 2.58 -3.30 12.87
N GLU A 19 2.47 -2.27 12.02
CA GLU A 19 1.20 -1.83 11.44
C GLU A 19 1.16 -2.09 9.92
N LEU A 20 0.03 -2.65 9.46
CA LEU A 20 -0.35 -2.72 8.07
C LEU A 20 -1.78 -2.21 7.91
N ILE A 21 -1.96 -1.25 7.01
CA ILE A 21 -3.26 -0.68 6.67
C ILE A 21 -3.50 -0.92 5.18
N ILE A 22 -4.66 -1.48 4.88
CA ILE A 22 -5.21 -1.56 3.53
C ILE A 22 -6.49 -0.75 3.52
N SER A 23 -6.52 0.38 2.81
CA SER A 23 -7.77 1.11 2.56
C SER A 23 -8.27 0.76 1.16
N SER A 24 -9.44 0.16 1.07
CA SER A 24 -10.08 -0.22 -0.20
C SER A 24 -11.60 -0.26 0.02
N GLY A 25 -12.23 0.92 -0.01
CA GLY A 25 -13.63 1.14 0.36
C GLY A 25 -13.90 1.07 1.88
N LEU A 26 -13.21 0.19 2.59
CA LEU A 26 -13.06 0.20 4.05
C LEU A 26 -11.58 0.28 4.42
N LYS A 27 -11.28 0.80 5.61
CA LYS A 27 -9.93 0.89 6.16
C LYS A 27 -9.67 -0.33 7.05
N PHE A 28 -8.99 -1.32 6.50
CA PHE A 28 -8.54 -2.52 7.20
C PHE A 28 -7.21 -2.26 7.88
N ILE A 29 -7.09 -2.61 9.15
CA ILE A 29 -5.92 -2.36 9.98
C ILE A 29 -5.51 -3.66 10.67
N LYS A 30 -4.22 -3.99 10.58
CA LYS A 30 -3.55 -5.05 11.33
C LYS A 30 -2.44 -4.42 12.15
N ARG A 31 -2.44 -4.64 13.46
CA ARG A 31 -1.45 -4.11 14.42
C ARG A 31 -1.00 -5.21 15.38
N ASN A 32 0.24 -5.15 15.85
CA ASN A 32 0.76 -6.03 16.91
C ASN A 32 0.49 -7.52 16.63
N ASN A 33 0.54 -7.91 15.36
CA ASN A 33 0.28 -9.28 14.90
C ASN A 33 -1.13 -9.83 15.15
N ASP A 34 -2.10 -8.97 15.44
CA ASP A 34 -3.53 -9.32 15.53
C ASP A 34 -4.13 -9.64 14.15
N GLU A 35 -5.36 -10.14 14.09
CA GLU A 35 -6.11 -10.24 12.83
C GLU A 35 -6.47 -8.86 12.29
N PHE A 36 -6.86 -8.79 11.01
CA PHE A 36 -7.36 -7.54 10.45
C PHE A 36 -8.65 -7.11 11.17
N LYS A 37 -8.75 -5.80 11.43
CA LYS A 37 -9.94 -5.11 11.93
C LYS A 37 -10.33 -4.02 10.95
N VAL A 38 -11.57 -3.56 11.02
CA VAL A 38 -12.06 -2.42 10.22
C VAL A 38 -12.19 -1.21 11.12
N ASP A 39 -11.63 -0.07 10.67
CA ASP A 39 -11.87 1.22 11.30
C ASP A 39 -13.23 1.78 10.84
N LEU A 40 -14.21 1.81 11.75
CA LEU A 40 -15.57 2.28 11.49
C LEU A 40 -15.68 3.81 11.49
N ASN A 41 -14.69 4.50 12.06
CA ASN A 41 -14.66 5.96 12.14
C ASN A 41 -13.34 6.52 11.60
N PRO A 42 -13.04 6.32 10.29
CA PRO A 42 -11.75 6.70 9.72
C PRO A 42 -11.47 8.21 9.73
N ASN A 43 -12.51 9.03 9.93
CA ASN A 43 -12.43 10.49 9.97
C ASN A 43 -12.33 11.06 11.40
N GLY A 44 -12.38 10.21 12.43
CA GLY A 44 -12.30 10.60 13.84
C GLY A 44 -11.35 9.71 14.61
N GLU A 45 -11.61 9.53 15.91
CA GLU A 45 -10.90 8.52 16.68
C GLU A 45 -11.22 7.13 16.14
N SER A 46 -10.17 6.35 15.86
CA SER A 46 -10.32 5.02 15.26
C SER A 46 -11.17 4.11 16.15
N GLU A 47 -12.23 3.58 15.56
CA GLU A 47 -13.12 2.61 16.20
C GLU A 47 -12.94 1.27 15.49
N LEU A 48 -12.13 0.37 16.09
CA LEU A 48 -11.77 -0.90 15.47
C LEU A 48 -12.81 -1.98 15.75
N ALA A 49 -13.47 -2.45 14.69
CA ALA A 49 -14.38 -3.59 14.74
C ALA A 49 -13.73 -4.85 14.15
N THR A 50 -14.13 -6.01 14.66
CA THR A 50 -13.80 -7.31 14.06
C THR A 50 -14.35 -7.40 12.63
N VAL A 51 -13.66 -8.16 11.78
CA VAL A 51 -14.14 -8.46 10.43
C VAL A 51 -13.90 -9.93 10.12
N ASP A 52 -14.93 -10.58 9.59
CA ASP A 52 -14.86 -11.94 9.07
C ASP A 52 -14.94 -11.90 7.54
N PHE A 53 -13.93 -12.43 6.86
CA PHE A 53 -13.85 -12.45 5.40
C PHE A 53 -14.53 -13.70 4.85
N VAL A 54 -15.66 -13.51 4.19
CA VAL A 54 -16.52 -14.62 3.75
C VAL A 54 -16.11 -15.15 2.38
N ASN A 55 -15.90 -14.25 1.41
CA ASN A 55 -15.55 -14.64 0.04
C ASN A 55 -14.89 -13.50 -0.75
N LEU A 56 -14.00 -13.86 -1.67
CA LEU A 56 -13.48 -12.96 -2.72
C LEU A 56 -13.88 -13.53 -4.08
N ASP A 57 -14.81 -12.85 -4.75
CA ASP A 57 -15.16 -13.18 -6.13
C ASP A 57 -14.29 -12.36 -7.07
N THR A 58 -13.28 -13.00 -7.66
CA THR A 58 -12.36 -12.36 -8.59
C THR A 58 -13.00 -11.98 -9.92
N ASN A 59 -14.06 -12.69 -10.34
CA ASN A 59 -14.74 -12.43 -11.60
C ASN A 59 -15.67 -11.22 -11.47
N LYS A 60 -16.41 -11.14 -10.37
CA LYS A 60 -17.28 -10.00 -10.05
C LYS A 60 -16.56 -8.84 -9.38
N LYS A 61 -15.27 -9.00 -9.06
CA LYS A 61 -14.41 -8.01 -8.41
C LYS A 61 -15.01 -7.46 -7.11
N HIS A 62 -15.44 -8.34 -6.23
CA HIS A 62 -15.92 -7.92 -4.91
C HIS A 62 -15.40 -8.79 -3.77
N LEU A 63 -15.32 -8.16 -2.60
CA LEU A 63 -15.06 -8.79 -1.32
C LEU A 63 -16.36 -8.81 -0.50
N ILE A 64 -16.71 -9.98 0.03
CA ILE A 64 -17.84 -10.16 0.94
C ILE A 64 -17.27 -10.40 2.33
N CYS A 65 -17.73 -9.62 3.31
CA CYS A 65 -17.31 -9.74 4.70
C CYS A 65 -18.46 -9.42 5.66
N SER A 66 -18.27 -9.77 6.93
CA SER A 66 -19.17 -9.44 8.04
C SER A 66 -18.41 -8.60 9.06
N ILE A 67 -19.02 -7.50 9.51
CA ILE A 67 -18.33 -6.50 10.35
C ILE A 67 -18.97 -6.41 11.74
N GLY A 68 -18.12 -6.40 12.76
CA GLY A 68 -18.46 -6.26 14.17
C GLY A 68 -19.21 -7.46 14.75
N ASP A 69 -19.52 -7.39 16.04
CA ASP A 69 -20.14 -8.50 16.79
C ASP A 69 -21.55 -8.85 16.28
N LYS A 70 -22.25 -7.87 15.69
CA LYS A 70 -23.55 -8.08 15.04
C LYS A 70 -23.44 -8.72 13.65
N SER A 71 -22.22 -9.03 13.20
CA SER A 71 -21.93 -9.68 11.91
C SER A 71 -22.65 -9.00 10.74
N VAL A 72 -22.55 -7.67 10.65
CA VAL A 72 -23.27 -6.90 9.63
C VAL A 72 -22.67 -7.24 8.26
N PRO A 73 -23.42 -7.85 7.33
CA PRO A 73 -22.86 -8.27 6.05
C PRO A 73 -22.62 -7.06 5.14
N ALA A 74 -21.44 -7.01 4.54
CA ALA A 74 -20.98 -5.99 3.63
C ALA A 74 -20.41 -6.62 2.34
N THR A 75 -20.69 -5.97 1.22
CA THR A 75 -20.07 -6.26 -0.08
C THR A 75 -19.32 -5.02 -0.53
N ILE A 76 -18.03 -5.19 -0.80
CA ILE A 76 -17.16 -4.12 -1.29
C ILE A 76 -16.85 -4.44 -2.74
N ASN A 77 -17.33 -3.60 -3.65
CA ASN A 77 -17.17 -3.76 -5.09
C ASN A 77 -16.08 -2.83 -5.61
N THR A 78 -15.34 -3.24 -6.64
CA THR A 78 -14.37 -2.37 -7.30
C THR A 78 -14.26 -2.64 -8.79
N TYR A 79 -13.96 -1.58 -9.55
CA TYR A 79 -13.59 -1.71 -10.96
C TYR A 79 -12.07 -1.82 -11.15
N PHE A 80 -11.27 -1.47 -10.13
CA PHE A 80 -9.84 -1.24 -10.23
C PHE A 80 -9.02 -2.44 -9.73
N HIS A 81 -7.95 -2.80 -10.46
CA HIS A 81 -7.15 -3.98 -10.14
C HIS A 81 -6.37 -3.85 -8.83
N ILE A 82 -5.93 -2.64 -8.48
CA ILE A 82 -5.19 -2.38 -7.24
C ILE A 82 -6.02 -2.73 -6.00
N ASN A 83 -7.33 -2.44 -6.00
CA ASN A 83 -8.23 -2.81 -4.92
C ASN A 83 -8.38 -4.35 -4.80
N MET A 84 -8.38 -5.06 -5.92
CA MET A 84 -8.38 -6.53 -5.91
C MET A 84 -7.09 -7.11 -5.31
N LEU A 85 -5.94 -6.46 -5.52
CA LEU A 85 -4.71 -6.83 -4.82
C LEU A 85 -4.86 -6.61 -3.30
N GLY A 86 -5.46 -5.49 -2.89
CA GLY A 86 -5.82 -5.22 -1.50
C GLY A 86 -6.69 -6.29 -0.86
N PHE A 87 -7.75 -6.71 -1.55
CA PHE A 87 -8.65 -7.76 -1.06
C PHE A 87 -7.93 -9.10 -0.85
N LYS A 88 -6.99 -9.45 -1.74
CA LYS A 88 -6.14 -10.63 -1.55
C LYS A 88 -5.26 -10.49 -0.31
N VAL A 89 -4.64 -9.33 -0.10
CA VAL A 89 -3.79 -9.09 1.09
C VAL A 89 -4.57 -9.31 2.39
N VAL A 90 -5.78 -8.76 2.50
CA VAL A 90 -6.57 -8.88 3.74
C VAL A 90 -7.10 -10.31 3.96
N MET A 91 -7.36 -11.05 2.89
CA MET A 91 -7.81 -12.45 2.97
C MET A 91 -6.69 -13.47 3.19
N ASP A 92 -5.51 -13.24 2.62
CA ASP A 92 -4.37 -14.18 2.68
C ASP A 92 -3.73 -14.28 4.08
N LYS A 93 -4.33 -13.64 5.09
CA LYS A 93 -3.88 -13.61 6.50
C LYS A 93 -2.37 -13.49 6.61
N TRP A 94 -1.80 -12.50 5.91
CA TRP A 94 -0.35 -12.30 5.84
C TRP A 94 0.31 -12.51 7.20
N LYS A 95 1.35 -13.37 7.21
CA LYS A 95 2.11 -13.70 8.41
C LYS A 95 2.57 -12.42 9.09
N ASN A 96 2.59 -12.50 10.42
CA ASN A 96 3.01 -11.48 11.37
C ASN A 96 4.14 -10.58 10.85
N ILE A 97 3.91 -9.27 10.97
CA ILE A 97 4.91 -8.24 10.73
C ILE A 97 5.86 -8.33 11.91
N LYS A 98 6.99 -9.02 11.73
CA LYS A 98 8.03 -8.98 12.76
C LYS A 98 8.52 -7.54 12.86
N SER A 99 8.41 -6.92 14.03
CA SER A 99 9.11 -5.67 14.29
C SER A 99 10.58 -5.85 13.95
N ASN A 100 11.02 -5.06 12.99
CA ASN A 100 12.42 -4.97 12.60
C ASN A 100 12.65 -3.52 12.20
N ASN A 101 13.42 -2.82 13.04
CA ASN A 101 13.73 -1.41 12.90
C ASN A 101 14.61 -1.09 11.67
N ASP A 102 15.08 -2.12 10.97
CA ASP A 102 15.86 -1.97 9.75
C ASP A 102 15.02 -2.12 8.47
N LEU A 103 13.75 -2.53 8.57
CA LEU A 103 12.87 -2.65 7.40
C LEU A 103 12.29 -1.30 6.97
N ASP A 104 11.99 -1.19 5.68
CA ASP A 104 11.41 0.01 5.09
C ASP A 104 9.92 0.16 5.47
N LYS A 105 9.55 1.40 5.83
CA LYS A 105 8.16 1.86 5.87
C LYS A 105 7.72 2.23 4.46
N ILE A 106 6.48 1.88 4.11
CA ILE A 106 5.87 2.13 2.81
C ILE A 106 4.51 2.81 2.96
N ASP A 107 4.27 3.80 2.12
CA ASP A 107 2.97 4.44 1.89
C ASP A 107 2.75 4.53 0.37
N LEU A 108 1.82 3.73 -0.14
CA LEU A 108 1.50 3.61 -1.55
C LEU A 108 0.02 3.93 -1.77
N PHE A 109 -0.28 4.87 -2.66
CA PHE A 109 -1.63 5.35 -2.89
C PHE A 109 -2.00 5.41 -4.37
N PHE A 110 -3.22 5.00 -4.67
CA PHE A 110 -3.85 5.06 -5.99
C PHE A 110 -5.25 5.67 -5.90
N THR A 111 -5.59 6.50 -6.89
CA THR A 111 -6.96 6.96 -7.15
C THR A 111 -7.48 6.24 -8.39
N GLY A 112 -8.30 5.20 -8.21
CA GLY A 112 -8.72 4.35 -9.32
C GLY A 112 -7.54 3.61 -9.97
N ASN A 113 -7.23 3.92 -11.23
CA ASN A 113 -6.04 3.39 -11.93
C ASN A 113 -4.83 4.34 -11.86
N LYS A 114 -5.01 5.57 -11.36
CA LYS A 114 -3.93 6.55 -11.30
C LYS A 114 -3.06 6.26 -10.08
N PHE A 115 -1.78 6.01 -10.31
CA PHE A 115 -0.77 6.01 -9.26
C PHE A 115 -0.58 7.44 -8.75
N GLU A 116 -0.73 7.69 -7.45
CA GLU A 116 -0.63 9.05 -6.91
C GLU A 116 0.71 9.26 -6.23
N HIS A 117 1.08 8.35 -5.32
CA HIS A 117 2.37 8.41 -4.64
C HIS A 117 2.85 7.05 -4.12
N LEU A 118 4.17 6.95 -3.98
CA LEU A 118 4.89 5.93 -3.25
C LEU A 118 5.96 6.61 -2.40
N TYR A 119 5.83 6.53 -1.08
CA TYR A 119 6.83 6.97 -0.14
C TYR A 119 7.43 5.77 0.58
N ILE A 120 8.74 5.62 0.47
CA ILE A 120 9.50 4.59 1.15
C ILE A 120 10.53 5.28 2.02
N SER A 121 10.62 4.85 3.28
CA SER A 121 11.57 5.44 4.22
C SER A 121 12.06 4.42 5.22
N LYS A 122 13.35 4.51 5.55
CA LYS A 122 13.96 3.79 6.65
C LYS A 122 14.16 4.75 7.81
N VAL A 123 13.60 4.42 8.97
CA VAL A 123 13.64 5.27 10.17
C VAL A 123 14.38 4.54 11.28
N LYS A 124 15.42 5.17 11.82
CA LYS A 124 16.21 4.65 12.95
C LYS A 124 16.30 5.72 14.02
N ASN A 125 15.96 5.37 15.27
CA ASN A 125 15.96 6.30 16.42
C ASN A 125 15.22 7.60 16.10
N TYR A 126 14.01 7.50 15.53
CA TYR A 126 13.16 8.62 15.11
C TYR A 126 13.73 9.51 13.98
N ASN A 127 14.84 9.13 13.35
CA ASN A 127 15.45 9.84 12.24
C ASN A 127 15.29 9.07 10.92
N VAL A 128 14.88 9.75 9.86
CA VAL A 128 14.88 9.18 8.50
C VAL A 128 16.34 9.05 8.05
N ILE A 129 16.80 7.82 7.86
CA ILE A 129 18.19 7.55 7.46
C ILE A 129 18.33 7.33 5.96
N ASP A 130 17.27 6.87 5.30
CA ASP A 130 17.16 6.76 3.85
C ASP A 130 15.69 6.90 3.44
N SER A 131 15.44 7.46 2.27
CA SER A 131 14.07 7.63 1.78
C SER A 131 14.03 7.92 0.28
N ILE A 132 13.00 7.40 -0.35
CA ILE A 132 12.60 7.76 -1.70
C ILE A 132 11.12 8.13 -1.70
N ARG A 133 10.80 9.20 -2.42
CA ARG A 133 9.41 9.63 -2.63
C ARG A 133 9.17 9.74 -4.12
N ILE A 134 8.09 9.13 -4.56
CA ILE A 134 7.63 9.18 -5.95
C ILE A 134 6.21 9.69 -5.91
N PHE A 135 5.89 10.71 -6.68
CA PHE A 135 4.56 11.29 -6.67
C PHE A 135 4.24 11.95 -8.00
N ASN A 136 2.95 12.00 -8.31
CA ASN A 136 2.41 12.75 -9.43
C ASN A 136 2.26 14.23 -9.05
N GLU A 137 2.82 15.13 -9.86
CA GLU A 137 2.58 16.57 -9.80
C GLU A 137 1.98 16.97 -11.14
N GLU A 138 0.66 17.21 -11.15
CA GLU A 138 -0.18 17.46 -12.33
C GLU A 138 -0.13 16.36 -13.39
N VAL A 139 0.87 16.39 -14.27
CA VAL A 139 1.00 15.54 -15.47
C VAL A 139 2.32 14.78 -15.51
N GLN A 140 3.20 14.96 -14.52
CA GLN A 140 4.51 14.32 -14.47
C GLN A 140 4.73 13.63 -13.13
N TYR A 141 5.48 12.54 -13.16
CA TYR A 141 5.93 11.89 -11.94
C TYR A 141 7.33 12.36 -11.60
N PHE A 142 7.51 12.73 -10.33
CA PHE A 142 8.80 13.13 -9.80
C PHE A 142 9.31 12.08 -8.83
N VAL A 143 10.62 11.89 -8.83
CA VAL A 143 11.33 11.22 -7.75
C VAL A 143 12.06 12.25 -6.90
N VAL A 144 11.93 12.11 -5.58
CA VAL A 144 12.73 12.83 -4.60
C VAL A 144 13.49 11.83 -3.75
N LYS A 145 14.82 11.96 -3.73
CA LYS A 145 15.72 11.13 -2.92
C LYS A 145 16.62 12.03 -2.09
N ASN A 146 16.82 11.70 -0.82
CA ASN A 146 17.54 12.56 0.12
C ASN A 146 19.04 12.22 0.27
N LYS A 147 19.49 11.04 -0.18
CA LYS A 147 20.88 10.57 -0.05
C LYS A 147 21.33 9.80 -1.30
N PRO A 148 22.64 9.80 -1.65
CA PRO A 148 23.72 10.56 -1.01
C PRO A 148 23.65 12.08 -1.28
N GLN A 149 22.93 12.51 -2.31
CA GLN A 149 22.61 13.90 -2.59
C GLN A 149 21.11 14.05 -2.75
N PHE A 150 20.60 15.24 -2.42
CA PHE A 150 19.20 15.58 -2.70
C PHE A 150 19.00 15.67 -4.22
N ILE A 151 18.03 14.93 -4.73
CA ILE A 151 17.56 15.05 -6.11
C ILE A 151 16.05 15.22 -6.12
N LYS A 152 15.54 16.05 -7.04
CA LYS A 152 14.14 16.10 -7.47
C LYS A 152 14.14 16.10 -8.99
N GLU A 153 13.71 15.01 -9.61
CA GLU A 153 13.79 14.86 -11.06
C GLU A 153 12.55 14.19 -11.62
N VAL A 154 12.22 14.50 -12.88
CA VAL A 154 11.13 13.89 -13.63
C VAL A 154 11.51 12.45 -13.98
N ILE A 155 10.63 11.51 -13.65
CA ILE A 155 10.80 10.08 -13.96
C ILE A 155 10.40 9.84 -15.41
N ARG A 156 11.27 9.14 -16.14
CA ARG A 156 11.02 8.65 -17.50
C ARG A 156 10.64 7.17 -17.50
N GLU A 157 11.30 6.39 -16.67
CA GLU A 157 10.99 4.97 -16.48
C GLU A 157 11.10 4.58 -15.01
N ILE A 158 10.19 3.70 -14.58
CA ILE A 158 10.25 3.08 -13.26
C ILE A 158 9.90 1.60 -13.39
N SER A 159 10.68 0.75 -12.73
CA SER A 159 10.38 -0.66 -12.62
C SER A 159 10.83 -1.22 -11.27
N LEU A 160 10.26 -2.35 -10.87
CA LEU A 160 10.69 -3.12 -9.72
C LEU A 160 11.22 -4.47 -10.20
N CYS A 161 12.52 -4.69 -10.03
CA CYS A 161 13.25 -5.90 -10.42
C CYS A 161 13.86 -6.51 -9.17
N ASP A 162 13.50 -7.75 -8.84
CA ASP A 162 13.83 -8.37 -7.56
C ASP A 162 13.47 -7.44 -6.39
N ASP A 163 14.41 -7.13 -5.51
CA ASP A 163 14.24 -6.19 -4.41
C ASP A 163 14.65 -4.74 -4.74
N CYS A 164 14.84 -4.39 -6.02
CA CYS A 164 15.37 -3.10 -6.43
C CYS A 164 14.39 -2.33 -7.31
N ILE A 165 13.99 -1.14 -6.85
CA ILE A 165 13.31 -0.15 -7.69
C ILE A 165 14.36 0.52 -8.57
N LYS A 166 14.21 0.38 -9.89
CA LYS A 166 15.05 1.04 -10.89
C LYS A 166 14.33 2.27 -11.40
N ILE A 167 15.04 3.40 -11.43
CA ILE A 167 14.47 4.69 -11.82
C ILE A 167 15.42 5.34 -12.81
N ASP A 168 14.87 5.61 -14.00
CA ASP A 168 15.51 6.43 -15.02
C ASP A 168 14.80 7.77 -15.08
N THR A 169 15.57 8.85 -14.99
CA THR A 169 15.12 10.23 -15.06
C THR A 169 15.64 10.88 -16.34
N GLU A 170 15.37 12.17 -16.54
CA GLU A 170 15.95 12.92 -17.66
C GLU A 170 17.48 13.01 -17.62
N SER A 171 18.07 12.98 -16.43
CA SER A 171 19.50 13.29 -16.24
C SER A 171 20.30 12.17 -15.57
N ASN A 172 19.62 11.19 -14.96
CA ASN A 172 20.23 10.18 -14.12
C ASN A 172 19.53 8.83 -14.24
N SER A 173 20.24 7.79 -13.81
CA SER A 173 19.70 6.46 -13.57
C SER A 173 20.19 5.97 -12.22
N PHE A 174 19.29 5.49 -11.37
CA PHE A 174 19.68 4.95 -10.07
C PHE A 174 18.74 3.87 -9.57
N ASN A 175 19.24 3.10 -8.62
CA ASN A 175 18.51 2.02 -7.96
C ASN A 175 18.22 2.38 -6.50
N TYR A 176 17.07 1.94 -6.03
CA TYR A 176 16.69 1.93 -4.62
C TYR A 176 16.42 0.49 -4.18
N LYS A 177 17.26 -0.04 -3.29
CA LYS A 177 17.11 -1.40 -2.76
C LYS A 177 16.09 -1.37 -1.62
N LEU A 178 15.04 -2.16 -1.76
CA LEU A 178 14.00 -2.38 -0.76
C LEU A 178 14.49 -3.36 0.30
N ASP A 179 14.21 -3.03 1.56
CA ASP A 179 14.42 -3.90 2.71
C ASP A 179 13.06 -4.20 3.34
N VAL A 180 12.35 -5.17 2.78
CA VAL A 180 11.00 -5.55 3.19
C VAL A 180 10.86 -7.07 3.24
N ASN A 181 9.82 -7.56 3.90
CA ASN A 181 9.52 -9.00 3.89
C ASN A 181 8.95 -9.46 2.53
N ASN A 182 9.00 -10.77 2.27
CA ASN A 182 8.59 -11.35 0.99
C ASN A 182 7.11 -11.09 0.62
N ASN A 183 6.21 -10.99 1.59
CA ASN A 183 4.80 -10.71 1.30
C ASN A 183 4.63 -9.30 0.76
N VAL A 184 5.25 -8.33 1.44
CA VAL A 184 5.29 -6.93 1.01
C VAL A 184 5.95 -6.82 -0.37
N LEU A 185 7.10 -7.47 -0.57
CA LEU A 185 7.78 -7.46 -1.87
C LEU A 185 6.90 -8.03 -3.00
N SER A 186 6.25 -9.18 -2.76
CA SER A 186 5.35 -9.82 -3.72
C SER A 186 4.15 -8.93 -4.09
N PHE A 187 3.60 -8.21 -3.11
CA PHE A 187 2.55 -7.23 -3.38
C PHE A 187 3.06 -6.07 -4.21
N LEU A 188 4.22 -5.50 -3.86
CA LEU A 188 4.80 -4.39 -4.62
C LEU A 188 5.09 -4.78 -6.06
N HIS A 189 5.61 -5.98 -6.34
CA HIS A 189 5.76 -6.45 -7.72
C HIS A 189 4.44 -6.48 -8.49
N SER A 190 3.34 -6.82 -7.82
CA SER A 190 2.01 -6.82 -8.45
C SER A 190 1.49 -5.40 -8.66
N ALA A 191 1.70 -4.51 -7.70
CA ALA A 191 1.29 -3.11 -7.77
C ALA A 191 2.10 -2.31 -8.81
N PHE A 192 3.42 -2.53 -8.91
CA PHE A 192 4.28 -1.84 -9.88
C PHE A 192 3.90 -2.14 -11.33
N LYS A 193 3.36 -3.33 -11.62
CA LYS A 193 2.82 -3.66 -12.95
C LYS A 193 1.61 -2.81 -13.37
N LEU A 194 0.98 -2.11 -12.42
CA LEU A 194 -0.16 -1.23 -12.65
C LEU A 194 0.25 0.24 -12.81
N ILE A 195 1.53 0.58 -12.60
CA ILE A 195 2.02 1.94 -12.72
C ILE A 195 2.23 2.24 -14.21
N GLU A 196 1.42 3.14 -14.74
CA GLU A 196 1.57 3.68 -16.09
C GLU A 196 2.07 5.13 -15.98
N LEU A 197 3.28 5.38 -16.50
CA LEU A 197 3.80 6.73 -16.62
C LEU A 197 3.23 7.40 -17.88
N PRO A 198 2.99 8.73 -17.86
CA PRO A 198 2.61 9.50 -19.03
C PRO A 198 3.75 9.44 -20.05
N LYS A 199 3.40 9.25 -21.33
CA LYS A 199 4.36 9.26 -22.43
C LYS A 199 4.75 10.67 -22.84
#